data_AF-A0A261GN66-F1
#
_entry.id   AF-A0A261GN66-F1
#
_cell.length_a   1.000
_cell.length_b   1.000
_cell.length_c   1.000
_cell.angle_alpha   90.00
_cell.angle_beta   90.00
_cell.angle_gamma   90.00
#
_symmetry.space_group_name_H-M   'P 1'
#
loop_
_entity.id
_entity.type
_entity.pdbx_description
1 polymer ?
#
loop_
_entity_poly.entity_id
_entity_poly.type
_entity_poly.pdbx_seq_one_letter_code
_entity_poly.pdbx_strand_id
1 'polypeptide(L)'
;MSELSVLREKIESLVREEQWHQIAAMDEIVRDVVGKALESVTDESREAVRAQLNDIQQFYATAVARMQSRQGESAQELSSMQKSYRAAKSYLDSSKL
;
A
#
# COMPACT_ATOMS: atom_id res chain seq x y z
N MET A 1 -12.93 -9.65 -8.81
CA MET A 1 -11.69 -8.86 -8.65
C MET A 1 -11.74 -8.26 -7.25
N SER A 2 -10.71 -8.44 -6.40
CA SER A 2 -10.76 -7.90 -5.03
C SER A 2 -10.48 -6.39 -5.02
N GLU A 3 -10.95 -5.68 -3.98
CA GLU A 3 -10.68 -4.24 -3.83
C GLU A 3 -9.17 -3.95 -3.79
N LEU A 4 -8.37 -4.87 -3.23
CA LEU A 4 -6.91 -4.81 -3.25
C LEU A 4 -6.33 -4.88 -4.67
N SER A 5 -6.90 -5.70 -5.56
CA SER A 5 -6.48 -5.76 -6.97
C SER A 5 -6.82 -4.47 -7.71
N VAL A 6 -8.00 -3.89 -7.48
CA VAL A 6 -8.41 -2.61 -8.07
C VAL A 6 -7.51 -1.47 -7.58
N LEU A 7 -7.18 -1.47 -6.29
CA LEU A 7 -6.25 -0.52 -5.71
C LEU A 7 -4.88 -0.60 -6.38
N ARG A 8 -4.34 -1.82 -6.55
CA ARG A 8 -3.05 -2.06 -7.21
C ARG A 8 -3.02 -1.52 -8.65
N GLU A 9 -4.04 -1.82 -9.46
CA GLU A 9 -4.14 -1.31 -10.83
C GLU A 9 -4.21 0.22 -10.88
N LYS A 10 -4.95 0.83 -9.96
CA LYS A 10 -5.06 2.30 -9.90
C LYS A 10 -3.73 2.96 -9.56
N ILE A 11 -3.00 2.42 -8.60
CA ILE A 11 -1.66 2.93 -8.24
C ILE A 11 -0.70 2.71 -9.41
N GLU A 12 -0.78 1.57 -10.10
CA GLU A 12 0.03 1.30 -11.29
C GLU A 12 -0.19 2.34 -12.40
N SER A 13 -1.45 2.71 -12.67
CA SER A 13 -1.78 3.77 -13.63
C SER A 13 -1.16 5.11 -13.24
N LEU A 14 -1.32 5.52 -11.98
CA LEU A 14 -0.80 6.81 -11.50
C LEU A 14 0.73 6.86 -11.51
N VAL A 15 1.41 5.74 -11.22
CA VAL A 15 2.87 5.64 -11.31
C VAL A 15 3.32 5.77 -12.76
N ARG A 16 2.60 5.14 -13.70
CA ARG A 16 2.90 5.22 -15.14
C ARG A 16 2.68 6.63 -15.69
N GLU A 17 1.66 7.32 -15.21
CA GLU A 17 1.33 8.70 -15.60
C GLU A 17 2.13 9.75 -14.82
N GLU A 18 3.01 9.33 -13.92
CA GLU A 18 3.83 10.20 -13.07
C GLU A 18 3.00 11.17 -12.21
N GLN A 19 1.77 10.78 -11.86
CA GLN A 19 0.83 11.57 -11.07
C GLN A 19 1.07 11.41 -9.57
N TRP A 20 2.28 11.77 -9.12
CA TRP A 20 2.76 11.53 -7.75
C TRP A 20 1.89 12.17 -6.67
N HIS A 21 1.33 13.35 -6.93
CA HIS A 21 0.47 14.06 -5.97
C HIS A 21 -0.84 13.30 -5.73
N GLN A 22 -1.35 12.62 -6.75
CA GLN A 22 -2.54 11.78 -6.62
C GLN A 22 -2.23 10.49 -5.87
N ILE A 23 -1.02 9.93 -6.04
CA ILE A 23 -0.57 8.76 -5.26
C ILE A 23 -0.48 9.12 -3.77
N ALA A 24 0.06 10.30 -3.43
CA ALA A 24 0.11 10.77 -2.05
C ALA A 24 -1.30 10.98 -1.46
N ALA A 25 -2.23 11.54 -2.23
CA ALA A 25 -3.62 11.70 -1.83
C ALA A 25 -4.39 10.38 -1.67
N MET A 26 -3.86 9.25 -2.17
CA MET A 26 -4.47 7.94 -2.00
C MET A 26 -4.21 7.31 -0.63
N ASP A 27 -3.41 7.90 0.26
CA ASP A 27 -3.07 7.26 1.54
C ASP A 27 -4.31 6.92 2.39
N GLU A 28 -5.30 7.82 2.45
CA GLU A 28 -6.57 7.54 3.16
C GLU A 28 -7.36 6.39 2.50
N ILE A 29 -7.41 6.37 1.17
CA ILE A 29 -8.11 5.32 0.40
C ILE A 29 -7.44 3.97 0.58
N VAL A 30 -6.09 3.93 0.56
CA VAL A 30 -5.31 2.71 0.78
C VAL A 30 -5.58 2.17 2.18
N ARG A 31 -5.57 3.04 3.21
CA ARG A 31 -5.85 2.62 4.59
C ARG A 31 -7.26 2.07 4.76
N ASP A 32 -8.25 2.69 4.13
CA ASP A 32 -9.65 2.21 4.18
C ASP A 32 -9.81 0.85 3.50
N VAL A 33 -9.26 0.69 2.28
CA VAL A 33 -9.32 -0.58 1.54
C VAL A 33 -8.56 -1.69 2.26
N VAL A 34 -7.37 -1.39 2.81
CA VAL A 34 -6.62 -2.37 3.62
C VAL A 34 -7.38 -2.71 4.90
N GLY A 35 -7.97 -1.73 5.58
CA GLY A 35 -8.79 -1.94 6.77
C GLY A 35 -9.95 -2.90 6.50
N LYS A 36 -10.73 -2.64 5.45
CA LYS A 36 -11.83 -3.51 5.00
C LYS A 36 -11.36 -4.90 4.60
N ALA A 37 -10.22 -4.99 3.92
CA ALA A 37 -9.63 -6.27 3.57
C ALA A 37 -9.24 -7.09 4.81
N LEU A 38 -8.73 -6.44 5.85
CA LEU A 38 -8.38 -7.11 7.11
C LEU A 38 -9.59 -7.48 7.96
N GLU A 39 -10.65 -6.66 7.97
CA GLU A 39 -11.92 -7.00 8.64
C GLU A 39 -12.63 -8.20 8.01
N SER A 40 -12.38 -8.45 6.73
CA SER A 40 -12.96 -9.56 5.97
C SER A 40 -12.03 -10.78 5.84
N VAL A 41 -10.86 -10.76 6.47
CA VAL A 41 -9.93 -11.90 6.48
C VAL A 41 -10.52 -13.07 7.27
N THR A 42 -10.49 -14.25 6.65
CA THR A 42 -10.72 -15.55 7.29
C THR A 42 -9.39 -16.32 7.31
N ASP A 43 -9.29 -17.39 8.09
CA ASP A 43 -8.06 -18.20 8.13
C ASP A 43 -7.69 -18.79 6.75
N GLU A 44 -8.68 -19.09 5.93
CA GLU A 44 -8.51 -19.61 4.57
C GLU A 44 -8.04 -18.52 3.57
N SER A 45 -8.44 -17.26 3.76
CA SER A 45 -8.06 -16.15 2.89
C SER A 45 -6.82 -15.38 3.37
N ARG A 46 -6.37 -15.64 4.60
CA ARG A 46 -5.25 -14.95 5.27
C ARG A 46 -3.97 -14.95 4.44
N GLU A 47 -3.56 -16.10 3.91
CA GLU A 47 -2.32 -16.23 3.13
C GLU A 47 -2.42 -15.44 1.80
N ALA A 48 -3.59 -15.48 1.15
CA ALA A 48 -3.84 -14.76 -0.10
C ALA A 48 -3.87 -13.23 0.10
N VAL A 49 -4.56 -12.74 1.13
CA VAL A 49 -4.59 -11.32 1.48
C VAL A 49 -3.19 -10.84 1.86
N ARG A 50 -2.43 -11.63 2.63
CA ARG A 50 -1.03 -11.34 2.96
C ARG A 50 -0.16 -11.21 1.71
N ALA A 51 -0.30 -12.11 0.74
CA ALA A 51 0.45 -12.04 -0.51
C ALA A 51 0.11 -10.77 -1.32
N GLN A 52 -1.17 -10.42 -1.42
CA GLN A 52 -1.63 -9.21 -2.11
C GLN A 52 -1.13 -7.93 -1.44
N LEU A 53 -1.13 -7.90 -0.10
CA LEU A 53 -0.58 -6.81 0.67
C LEU A 53 0.94 -6.67 0.42
N ASN A 54 1.70 -7.76 0.50
CA ASN A 54 3.15 -7.71 0.22
C ASN A 54 3.45 -7.20 -1.19
N ASP A 55 2.69 -7.60 -2.21
CA ASP A 55 2.84 -7.12 -3.58
C ASP A 55 2.64 -5.59 -3.66
N ILE A 56 1.54 -5.09 -3.07
CA ILE A 56 1.25 -3.65 -3.01
C ILE A 56 2.36 -2.90 -2.26
N GLN A 57 2.86 -3.44 -1.15
CA GLN A 57 3.93 -2.84 -0.37
C GLN A 57 5.23 -2.69 -1.18
N GLN A 58 5.62 -3.77 -1.87
CA GLN A 58 6.84 -3.81 -2.67
C GLN A 58 6.75 -2.90 -3.89
N PHE A 59 5.57 -2.84 -4.52
CA PHE A 59 5.29 -1.92 -5.60
C PHE A 59 5.44 -0.46 -5.16
N TYR A 60 4.83 -0.09 -4.02
CA TYR A 60 5.00 1.24 -3.45
C TYR A 60 6.45 1.57 -3.16
N ALA A 61 7.19 0.70 -2.47
CA ALA A 61 8.59 0.94 -2.15
C ALA A 61 9.44 1.21 -3.41
N THR A 62 9.13 0.51 -4.51
CA THR A 62 9.78 0.71 -5.81
C THR A 62 9.40 2.05 -6.44
N ALA A 63 8.12 2.42 -6.40
CA ALA A 63 7.62 3.70 -6.90
C ALA A 63 8.23 4.88 -6.11
N VAL A 64 8.30 4.76 -4.78
CA VAL A 64 8.96 5.74 -3.88
C VAL A 64 10.43 5.89 -4.26
N ALA A 65 11.17 4.79 -4.39
CA ALA A 65 12.59 4.84 -4.72
C ALA A 65 12.83 5.51 -6.09
N ARG A 66 11.98 5.20 -7.09
CA ARG A 66 12.03 5.86 -8.40
C ARG A 66 11.75 7.36 -8.30
N MET A 67 10.76 7.76 -7.51
CA MET A 67 10.43 9.17 -7.30
C MET A 67 11.52 9.91 -6.51
N GLN A 68 12.07 9.32 -5.45
CA GLN A 68 13.18 9.88 -4.67
C GLN A 68 14.45 10.06 -5.52
N SER A 69 14.68 9.14 -6.48
CA SER A 69 15.76 9.29 -7.45
C SER A 69 15.51 10.40 -8.49
N ARG A 70 14.25 10.84 -8.64
CA ARG A 70 13.84 11.87 -9.61
C ARG A 70 13.63 13.26 -9.01
N GLN A 71 13.15 13.41 -7.78
CA GLN A 71 12.93 14.72 -7.12
C GLN A 71 13.03 14.64 -5.59
N GLY A 72 13.76 15.56 -4.98
CA GLY A 72 14.08 15.59 -3.54
C GLY A 72 12.96 16.07 -2.59
N GLU A 73 11.79 16.51 -3.09
CA GLU A 73 10.73 17.07 -2.23
C GLU A 73 9.59 16.09 -1.91
N SER A 74 9.21 15.17 -2.81
CA SER A 74 8.12 14.22 -2.53
C SER A 74 8.54 13.03 -1.63
N ALA A 75 9.84 12.90 -1.33
CA ALA A 75 10.42 11.81 -0.52
C ALA A 75 9.84 11.70 0.90
N GLN A 76 9.44 12.84 1.47
CA GLN A 76 9.01 12.97 2.86
C GLN A 76 7.60 12.40 3.07
N GLU A 77 6.67 12.70 2.15
CA GLU A 77 5.27 12.24 2.21
C GLU A 77 5.18 10.72 2.07
N LEU A 78 5.94 10.14 1.13
CA LEU A 78 6.02 8.69 0.94
C LEU A 78 6.70 7.94 2.11
N SER A 79 7.63 8.58 2.82
CA SER A 79 8.19 7.97 4.04
C SER A 79 7.15 7.84 5.15
N SER A 80 6.15 8.73 5.20
CA SER A 80 5.04 8.64 6.17
C SER A 80 4.15 7.44 5.85
N MET A 81 3.88 7.20 4.57
CA MET A 81 3.11 6.08 4.07
C MET A 81 3.79 4.74 4.36
N GLN A 82 5.11 4.68 4.20
CA GLN A 82 5.93 3.50 4.51
C GLN A 82 5.91 3.15 6.01
N LYS A 83 5.81 4.16 6.88
CA LYS A 83 5.65 3.96 8.33
C LYS A 83 4.27 3.40 8.68
N SER A 84 3.20 3.92 8.08
CA SER A 84 1.83 3.42 8.27
C SER A 84 1.70 1.95 7.84
N TYR A 85 2.33 1.58 6.73
CA TYR A 85 2.34 0.20 6.26
C TYR A 85 3.11 -0.75 7.21
N ARG A 86 4.26 -0.31 7.73
CA ARG A 86 5.01 -1.08 8.74
C ARG A 86 4.19 -1.28 10.03
N ALA A 87 3.47 -0.26 10.46
CA ALA A 87 2.62 -0.35 11.64
C ALA A 87 1.50 -1.39 11.44
N ALA A 88 0.80 -1.35 10.30
CA ALA A 88 -0.24 -2.34 9.97
C ALA A 88 0.31 -3.78 9.91
N LYS A 89 1.47 -3.98 9.28
CA LYS A 89 2.14 -5.28 9.24
C LYS A 89 2.53 -5.77 10.64
N SER A 90 3.09 -4.90 11.47
CA SER A 90 3.46 -5.24 12.84
C SER A 90 2.24 -5.60 13.69
N TYR A 91 1.08 -4.99 13.45
CA TYR A 91 -0.19 -5.37 14.11
C TYR A 91 -0.63 -6.78 13.71
N LEU A 92 -0.58 -7.13 12.42
CA LEU A 92 -0.86 -8.49 11.94
C LEU A 92 0.10 -9.55 12.48
N ASP A 93 1.39 -9.22 12.55
CA ASP A 93 2.42 -10.14 13.05
C ASP A 93 2.34 -10.31 14.58
N SER A 94 1.77 -9.34 15.31
CA SER A 94 1.63 -9.36 16.77
C SER A 94 0.23 -9.72 17.28
N SER A 95 -0.82 -9.66 16.45
CA SER A 95 -2.16 -10.12 16.80
C SER A 95 -2.21 -11.66 16.77
N LYS A 96 -1.64 -12.28 17.80
CA LYS A 96 -2.04 -13.60 18.26
C LYS A 96 -3.30 -13.43 19.10
N LEU A 97 -4.46 -13.55 18.47
CA LEU A 97 -5.68 -14.06 19.08
C LEU A 97 -6.27 -15.09 18.12
#